data_AF-A0A1A8QHL6-F1
#
_entry.id   AF-A0A1A8QHL6-F1
#
_cell.length_a   1.000
_cell.length_b   1.000
_cell.length_c   1.000
_cell.angle_alpha   90.00
_cell.angle_beta   90.00
_cell.angle_gamma   90.00
#
_symmetry.space_group_name_H-M   'P 1'
#
loop_
_entity.id
_entity.type
_entity.pdbx_description
1 polymer ?
#
loop_
_entity_poly.entity_id
_entity_poly.type
_entity_poly.pdbx_seq_one_letter_code
_entity_poly.pdbx_strand_id
1 'polypeptide(L)'
;YRPQTLDDLISHKDILSTIQRFISEDKLPHLLFYGPPGTGKTSTILACARQLYKDKEFNSMVLELNASDDRGIDVVRGPILSFASTRTIFKKGFKLVILDEADAMTQDAQNALRRVIEKFTENTRFCLICNYLSKIIPALQSRCTRFRFGPLSPDQMVPRLEHVIQQENVEVTPDGMKAIVTLSSGDMRRSLNILQSTSMAYGKVTEDTVYTCTGQPLRSDIANILDWCLNKDFNTAYSQILQLKTLKGLALHDILTEVHLLIHRVDFPPAIRITLLTKLADIEHRLASGTNEKIQLSSMVAAFQAVRDLVVSEAS
;
A
#
# COMPACT_ATOMS: atom_id res chain seq x y z
N TYR A 1 7.56 5.38 15.78
CA TYR A 1 7.42 3.90 15.85
C TYR A 1 7.96 3.12 14.64
N ARG A 2 9.00 3.59 13.91
CA ARG A 2 9.64 2.77 12.87
C ARG A 2 10.46 1.64 13.53
N PRO A 3 10.37 0.38 13.06
CA PRO A 3 11.21 -0.73 13.54
C PRO A 3 12.70 -0.37 13.46
N GLN A 4 13.45 -0.61 14.54
CA GLN A 4 14.89 -0.33 14.58
C GLN A 4 15.71 -1.61 14.38
N THR A 5 15.19 -2.72 14.88
CA THR A 5 15.80 -4.05 14.80
C THR A 5 14.96 -4.98 13.92
N LEU A 6 15.52 -6.13 13.54
CA LEU A 6 14.76 -7.16 12.83
C LEU A 6 13.70 -7.81 13.72
N ASP A 7 13.93 -7.86 15.03
CA ASP A 7 12.98 -8.42 15.99
C ASP A 7 11.73 -7.54 16.15
N ASP A 8 11.85 -6.23 15.87
CA ASP A 8 10.73 -5.29 15.82
C ASP A 8 9.83 -5.49 14.58
N LEU A 9 10.28 -6.25 13.58
CA LEU A 9 9.51 -6.55 12.37
C LEU A 9 8.65 -7.78 12.59
N ILE A 10 7.36 -7.54 12.78
CA ILE A 10 6.38 -8.59 13.09
C ILE A 10 5.98 -9.41 11.84
N SER A 11 6.34 -8.94 10.64
CA SER A 11 5.89 -9.51 9.36
C SER A 11 6.99 -10.21 8.55
N HIS A 12 6.56 -11.03 7.58
CA HIS A 12 7.42 -11.69 6.58
C HIS A 12 8.56 -12.54 7.15
N LYS A 13 8.27 -13.36 8.18
CA LYS A 13 9.27 -14.22 8.87
C LYS A 13 10.12 -15.06 7.91
N ASP A 14 9.55 -15.60 6.85
CA ASP A 14 10.28 -16.40 5.86
C ASP A 14 11.33 -15.56 5.09
N ILE A 15 10.97 -14.33 4.74
CA ILE A 15 11.88 -13.38 4.08
C ILE A 15 13.00 -12.99 5.04
N LEU A 16 12.65 -12.65 6.29
CA LEU A 16 13.62 -12.26 7.33
C LEU A 16 14.60 -13.40 7.62
N SER A 17 14.12 -14.63 7.80
CA SER A 17 14.97 -15.79 8.06
C SER A 17 15.93 -16.08 6.90
N THR A 18 15.47 -15.92 5.66
CA THR A 18 16.31 -16.10 4.46
C THR A 18 17.41 -15.03 4.39
N ILE A 19 17.06 -13.76 4.64
CA ILE A 19 18.03 -12.66 4.64
C ILE A 19 19.03 -12.83 5.78
N GLN A 20 18.56 -13.18 6.98
CA GLN A 20 19.42 -13.47 8.14
C GLN A 20 20.42 -14.59 7.84
N ARG A 21 19.97 -15.65 7.17
CA ARG A 21 20.86 -16.73 6.72
C ARG A 21 21.93 -16.22 5.77
N PHE A 22 21.56 -15.45 4.74
CA PHE A 22 22.53 -14.86 3.80
C PHE A 22 23.55 -13.94 4.48
N ILE A 23 23.11 -13.18 5.50
CA ILE A 23 23.99 -12.35 6.32
C ILE A 23 24.95 -13.22 7.13
N SER A 24 24.45 -14.26 7.80
CA SER A 24 25.26 -15.15 8.65
C SER A 24 26.31 -15.94 7.86
N GLU A 25 26.02 -16.26 6.60
CA GLU A 25 26.93 -16.99 5.71
C GLU A 25 27.90 -16.07 4.93
N ASP A 26 27.85 -14.74 5.15
CA ASP A 26 28.59 -13.72 4.38
C ASP A 26 28.40 -13.83 2.86
N LYS A 27 27.19 -14.22 2.45
CA LYS A 27 26.80 -14.48 1.05
C LYS A 27 25.58 -13.65 0.64
N LEU A 28 25.45 -12.44 1.18
CA LEU A 28 24.36 -11.55 0.82
C LEU A 28 24.43 -11.23 -0.68
N PRO A 29 23.40 -11.54 -1.50
CA PRO A 29 23.37 -11.14 -2.90
C PRO A 29 22.91 -9.68 -3.05
N HIS A 30 22.83 -9.17 -4.27
CA HIS A 30 22.02 -7.98 -4.53
C HIS A 30 20.54 -8.31 -4.28
N LEU A 31 19.79 -7.39 -3.69
CA LEU A 31 18.42 -7.59 -3.26
C LEU A 31 17.46 -6.70 -4.05
N LEU A 32 16.27 -7.21 -4.35
CA LEU A 32 15.17 -6.45 -4.93
C LEU A 32 13.92 -6.68 -4.07
N PHE A 33 13.53 -5.68 -3.29
CA PHE A 33 12.33 -5.70 -2.46
C PHE A 33 11.20 -5.02 -3.21
N TYR A 34 10.07 -5.72 -3.35
CA TYR A 34 8.93 -5.19 -4.09
C TYR A 34 7.60 -5.57 -3.44
N GLY A 35 6.60 -4.71 -3.57
CA GLY A 35 5.26 -4.93 -3.02
C GLY A 35 4.54 -3.65 -2.65
N PRO A 36 3.30 -3.73 -2.13
CA PRO A 36 2.50 -2.58 -1.75
C PRO A 36 3.19 -1.65 -0.73
N PRO A 37 2.77 -0.38 -0.63
CA PRO A 37 3.28 0.54 0.38
C PRO A 37 3.00 0.04 1.81
N GLY A 38 3.79 0.52 2.77
CA GLY A 38 3.56 0.24 4.19
C GLY A 38 3.77 -1.20 4.66
N THR A 39 4.32 -2.07 3.82
CA THR A 39 4.60 -3.50 4.11
C THR A 39 5.96 -3.73 4.81
N GLY A 40 6.73 -2.67 5.05
CA GLY A 40 8.00 -2.76 5.80
C GLY A 40 9.27 -2.96 4.98
N LYS A 41 9.23 -2.82 3.65
CA LYS A 41 10.40 -2.96 2.73
C LYS A 41 11.63 -2.16 3.19
N THR A 42 11.50 -0.84 3.31
CA THR A 42 12.58 0.07 3.72
C THR A 42 13.03 -0.20 5.16
N SER A 43 12.08 -0.45 6.06
CA SER A 43 12.40 -0.77 7.47
C SER A 43 13.20 -2.06 7.60
N THR A 44 12.90 -3.06 6.76
CA THR A 44 13.60 -4.35 6.74
C THR A 44 15.06 -4.21 6.36
N ILE A 45 15.37 -3.56 5.24
CA ILE A 45 16.77 -3.41 4.83
C ILE A 45 17.58 -2.52 5.78
N LEU A 46 16.96 -1.48 6.34
CA LEU A 46 17.62 -0.61 7.32
C LEU A 46 17.93 -1.36 8.63
N ALA A 47 17.00 -2.20 9.10
CA ALA A 47 17.25 -3.08 10.24
C ALA A 47 18.36 -4.09 9.95
N CYS A 48 18.37 -4.72 8.77
CA CYS A 48 19.48 -5.59 8.33
C CYS A 48 20.81 -4.84 8.28
N ALA A 49 20.82 -3.61 7.77
CA ALA A 49 22.01 -2.78 7.65
C ALA A 49 22.59 -2.42 9.02
N ARG A 50 21.74 -2.12 10.02
CA ARG A 50 22.17 -1.88 11.41
C ARG A 50 22.71 -3.13 12.10
N GLN A 51 22.23 -4.31 11.71
CA GLN A 51 22.79 -5.58 12.20
C GLN A 51 24.15 -5.86 11.56
N LEU A 52 24.33 -5.55 10.27
CA LEU A 52 25.57 -5.75 9.53
C LEU A 52 26.68 -4.78 9.96
N TYR A 53 26.34 -3.52 10.20
CA TYR A 53 27.32 -2.46 10.50
C TYR A 53 27.01 -1.80 11.84
N LYS A 54 28.04 -1.67 12.67
CA LYS A 54 27.95 -0.91 13.92
C LYS A 54 27.62 0.56 13.63
N ASP A 55 26.98 1.26 14.57
CA ASP A 55 26.53 2.66 14.38
C ASP A 55 27.63 3.61 13.89
N LYS A 56 28.86 3.46 14.41
CA LYS A 56 30.01 4.28 14.01
C LYS A 56 30.44 4.07 12.55
N GLU A 57 30.04 2.95 11.96
CA GLU A 57 30.45 2.52 10.62
C GLU A 57 29.33 2.68 9.60
N PHE A 58 28.08 2.76 10.06
CA PHE A 58 26.88 2.79 9.24
C PHE A 58 26.99 3.81 8.11
N ASN A 59 27.27 5.08 8.43
CA ASN A 59 27.35 6.15 7.42
C ASN A 59 28.51 5.99 6.41
N SER A 60 29.54 5.20 6.76
CA SER A 60 30.68 4.92 5.86
C SER A 60 30.45 3.68 4.98
N MET A 61 29.57 2.78 5.41
CA MET A 61 29.34 1.47 4.79
C MET A 61 27.97 1.37 4.11
N VAL A 62 27.02 2.24 4.45
CA VAL A 62 25.66 2.28 3.92
C VAL A 62 25.40 3.62 3.23
N LEU A 63 24.93 3.56 1.99
CA LEU A 63 24.43 4.72 1.25
C LEU A 63 22.94 4.50 0.99
N GLU A 64 22.08 5.26 1.67
CA GLU A 64 20.64 5.31 1.40
C GLU A 64 20.35 6.50 0.47
N LEU A 65 19.66 6.24 -0.63
CA LEU A 65 19.19 7.25 -1.57
C LEU A 65 17.73 6.98 -1.89
N ASN A 66 16.91 8.03 -1.88
CA ASN A 66 15.56 7.98 -2.40
C ASN A 66 15.58 8.37 -3.88
N ALA A 67 15.21 7.45 -4.77
CA ALA A 67 15.29 7.68 -6.21
C ALA A 67 14.20 8.63 -6.74
N SER A 68 13.17 8.95 -5.95
CA SER A 68 12.16 9.95 -6.32
C SER A 68 12.70 11.38 -6.36
N ASP A 69 13.62 11.69 -5.44
CA ASP A 69 14.15 13.03 -5.26
C ASP A 69 15.14 13.39 -6.36
N ASP A 70 15.75 12.35 -6.95
CA ASP A 70 16.89 12.49 -7.83
C ASP A 70 16.85 11.39 -8.92
N ARG A 71 15.90 11.56 -9.86
CA ARG A 71 15.53 10.56 -10.90
C ARG A 71 16.56 10.42 -12.04
N GLY A 72 17.57 11.27 -12.03
CA GLY A 72 18.53 11.44 -13.12
C GLY A 72 19.61 10.36 -13.16
N ILE A 73 20.15 10.13 -14.36
CA ILE A 73 21.33 9.28 -14.55
C ILE A 73 22.55 9.78 -13.75
N ASP A 74 22.57 11.06 -13.39
CA ASP A 74 23.66 11.72 -12.68
C ASP A 74 23.82 11.19 -11.25
N VAL A 75 22.75 10.76 -10.60
CA VAL A 75 22.80 10.15 -9.26
C VAL A 75 23.51 8.80 -9.30
N VAL A 76 23.31 8.06 -10.40
CA VAL A 76 24.03 6.81 -10.63
C VAL A 76 25.51 7.07 -10.95
N ARG A 77 25.80 8.08 -11.78
CA ARG A 77 27.16 8.40 -12.22
C ARG A 77 27.98 9.18 -11.18
N GLY A 78 27.33 9.84 -10.23
CA GLY A 78 27.95 10.64 -9.19
C GLY A 78 28.02 9.88 -7.87
N PRO A 79 27.07 10.08 -6.94
CA PRO A 79 27.14 9.56 -5.57
C PRO A 79 27.26 8.03 -5.52
N ILE A 80 26.47 7.30 -6.31
CA ILE A 80 26.50 5.83 -6.28
C ILE A 80 27.85 5.29 -6.78
N LEU A 81 28.33 5.80 -7.92
CA LEU A 81 29.61 5.39 -8.49
C LEU A 81 30.79 5.75 -7.58
N SER A 82 30.78 6.95 -7.00
CA SER A 82 31.82 7.42 -6.06
C SER A 82 31.86 6.53 -4.81
N PHE A 83 30.70 6.23 -4.25
CA PHE A 83 30.59 5.38 -3.07
C PHE A 83 31.06 3.95 -3.34
N ALA A 84 30.62 3.34 -4.46
CA ALA A 84 30.99 1.97 -4.84
C ALA A 84 32.48 1.83 -5.21
N SER A 85 33.10 2.90 -5.76
CA SER A 85 34.51 2.87 -6.18
C SER A 85 35.51 3.13 -5.04
N THR A 86 35.06 3.78 -3.96
CA THR A 86 35.94 4.09 -2.82
C THR A 86 36.30 2.82 -2.05
N ARG A 87 37.59 2.47 -1.95
CA ARG A 87 38.06 1.30 -1.18
C ARG A 87 37.99 1.58 0.32
N THR A 88 37.45 0.64 1.09
CA THR A 88 37.51 0.65 2.56
C THR A 88 38.84 0.08 3.01
N ILE A 89 39.83 0.96 3.20
CA ILE A 89 41.25 0.59 3.45
C ILE A 89 41.43 -0.23 4.74
N PHE A 90 40.48 -0.18 5.68
CA PHE A 90 40.63 -0.78 7.02
C PHE A 90 39.45 -1.65 7.49
N LYS A 91 38.45 -1.96 6.64
CA LYS A 91 37.23 -2.68 7.06
C LYS A 91 36.98 -3.91 6.18
N LYS A 92 36.92 -5.08 6.81
CA LYS A 92 36.43 -6.32 6.19
C LYS A 92 34.92 -6.18 5.95
N GLY A 93 34.47 -6.56 4.75
CA GLY A 93 33.05 -6.57 4.37
C GLY A 93 32.80 -5.85 3.04
N PHE A 94 31.56 -5.94 2.57
CA PHE A 94 31.06 -5.18 1.43
C PHE A 94 30.43 -3.87 1.89
N LYS A 95 30.26 -2.90 0.98
CA LYS A 95 29.38 -1.74 1.20
C LYS A 95 27.95 -2.08 0.81
N LEU A 96 26.97 -1.37 1.36
CA LEU A 96 25.56 -1.52 1.02
C LEU A 96 25.01 -0.22 0.44
N VAL A 97 24.46 -0.28 -0.77
CA VAL A 97 23.70 0.81 -1.39
C VAL A 97 22.22 0.44 -1.35
N ILE A 98 21.39 1.30 -0.75
CA ILE A 98 19.95 1.15 -0.66
C ILE A 98 19.32 2.22 -1.54
N LEU A 99 18.56 1.79 -2.54
CA LEU A 99 17.83 2.66 -3.46
C LEU A 99 16.34 2.47 -3.22
N ASP A 100 15.73 3.42 -2.49
CA ASP A 100 14.28 3.44 -2.30
C ASP A 100 13.57 4.05 -3.50
N GLU A 101 12.33 3.63 -3.75
CA GLU A 101 11.51 4.05 -4.89
C GLU A 101 12.21 3.91 -6.26
N ALA A 102 12.96 2.81 -6.44
CA ALA A 102 13.71 2.54 -7.67
C ALA A 102 12.82 2.47 -8.94
N ASP A 103 11.51 2.26 -8.78
CA ASP A 103 10.52 2.34 -9.85
C ASP A 103 10.20 3.76 -10.33
N ALA A 104 10.70 4.79 -9.64
CA ALA A 104 10.68 6.18 -10.11
C ALA A 104 11.87 6.53 -11.01
N MET A 105 12.89 5.67 -11.10
CA MET A 105 14.08 5.90 -11.94
C MET A 105 13.76 5.78 -13.43
N THR A 106 14.37 6.65 -14.23
CA THR A 106 14.36 6.54 -15.69
C THR A 106 15.04 5.24 -16.17
N GLN A 107 14.64 4.73 -17.33
CA GLN A 107 15.26 3.51 -17.90
C GLN A 107 16.77 3.68 -18.14
N ASP A 108 17.21 4.87 -18.53
CA ASP A 108 18.62 5.18 -18.73
C ASP A 108 19.42 5.13 -17.42
N ALA A 109 18.86 5.67 -16.34
CA ALA A 109 19.46 5.57 -15.00
C ALA A 109 19.53 4.10 -14.55
N GLN A 110 18.48 3.30 -14.77
CA GLN A 110 18.49 1.87 -14.46
C GLN A 110 19.54 1.09 -15.28
N ASN A 111 19.70 1.40 -16.57
CA ASN A 111 20.73 0.81 -17.42
C ASN A 111 22.15 1.21 -16.97
N ALA A 112 22.34 2.45 -16.53
CA ALA A 112 23.59 2.88 -15.91
C ALA A 112 23.85 2.11 -14.60
N LEU A 113 22.83 1.96 -13.76
CA LEU A 113 22.92 1.29 -12.47
C LEU A 113 23.30 -0.18 -12.64
N ARG A 114 22.73 -0.86 -13.64
CA ARG A 114 23.10 -2.23 -14.01
C ARG A 114 24.61 -2.38 -14.22
N ARG A 115 25.23 -1.47 -14.98
CA ARG A 115 26.68 -1.50 -15.24
C ARG A 115 27.49 -1.30 -13.96
N VAL A 116 27.02 -0.44 -13.05
CA VAL A 116 27.66 -0.22 -11.75
C VAL A 116 27.54 -1.48 -10.89
N ILE A 117 26.37 -2.11 -10.81
CA ILE A 117 26.15 -3.36 -10.07
C ILE A 117 27.10 -4.46 -10.55
N GLU A 118 27.20 -4.67 -11.86
CA GLU A 118 28.11 -5.66 -12.44
C GLU A 118 29.58 -5.36 -12.09
N LYS A 119 30.01 -4.11 -12.23
CA LYS A 119 31.40 -3.70 -12.04
C LYS A 119 31.87 -3.81 -10.58
N PHE A 120 30.98 -3.55 -9.62
CA PHE A 120 31.34 -3.45 -8.19
C PHE A 120 30.75 -4.59 -7.34
N THR A 121 30.31 -5.68 -7.96
CA THR A 121 29.72 -6.84 -7.27
C THR A 121 30.68 -7.53 -6.29
N GLU A 122 31.99 -7.31 -6.36
CA GLU A 122 32.91 -7.88 -5.37
C GLU A 122 32.87 -7.13 -4.03
N ASN A 123 32.75 -5.80 -4.08
CA ASN A 123 32.94 -4.94 -2.90
C ASN A 123 31.67 -4.22 -2.44
N THR A 124 30.61 -4.23 -3.25
CA THR A 124 29.36 -3.51 -2.95
C THR A 124 28.15 -4.42 -3.20
N ARG A 125 27.17 -4.34 -2.30
CA ARG A 125 25.85 -4.94 -2.42
C ARG A 125 24.83 -3.84 -2.61
N PHE A 126 23.78 -4.16 -3.34
CA PHE A 126 22.72 -3.22 -3.69
C PHE A 126 21.41 -3.80 -3.21
N CYS A 127 20.56 -2.98 -2.60
CA CYS A 127 19.18 -3.30 -2.30
C CYS A 127 18.29 -2.26 -3.00
N LEU A 128 17.53 -2.73 -3.99
CA LEU A 128 16.57 -1.91 -4.72
C LEU A 128 15.19 -2.13 -4.10
N ILE A 129 14.48 -1.07 -3.75
CA ILE A 129 13.12 -1.12 -3.22
C ILE A 129 12.19 -0.46 -4.24
N CYS A 130 11.05 -1.09 -4.53
CA CYS A 130 10.05 -0.54 -5.44
C CYS A 130 8.64 -0.98 -5.05
N ASN A 131 7.61 -0.29 -5.56
CA ASN A 131 6.24 -0.76 -5.42
C ASN A 131 5.85 -1.65 -6.61
N TYR A 132 6.28 -1.29 -7.82
CA TYR A 132 5.93 -1.99 -9.05
C TYR A 132 7.16 -2.64 -9.71
N LEU A 133 7.24 -3.97 -9.62
CA LEU A 133 8.31 -4.74 -10.26
C LEU A 133 8.37 -4.52 -11.79
N SER A 134 7.22 -4.30 -12.43
CA SER A 134 7.12 -4.06 -13.88
C SER A 134 7.84 -2.80 -14.36
N LYS A 135 8.10 -1.84 -13.46
CA LYS A 135 8.85 -0.60 -13.77
C LYS A 135 10.37 -0.77 -13.66
N ILE A 136 10.84 -1.92 -13.17
CA ILE A 136 12.26 -2.25 -13.09
C ILE A 136 12.67 -3.05 -14.33
N ILE A 137 13.73 -2.62 -15.01
CA ILE A 137 14.20 -3.29 -16.24
C ILE A 137 14.56 -4.76 -15.96
N PRO A 138 14.28 -5.69 -16.88
CA PRO A 138 14.59 -7.12 -16.69
C PRO A 138 16.06 -7.39 -16.36
N ALA A 139 16.98 -6.56 -16.88
CA ALA A 139 18.40 -6.70 -16.60
C ALA A 139 18.78 -6.43 -15.13
N LEU A 140 18.08 -5.53 -14.43
CA LEU A 140 18.30 -5.35 -12.99
C LEU A 140 17.68 -6.50 -12.21
N GLN A 141 16.48 -6.94 -12.60
CA GLN A 141 15.79 -8.05 -11.95
C GLN A 141 16.61 -9.34 -11.97
N SER A 142 17.31 -9.64 -13.07
CA SER A 142 18.10 -10.87 -13.18
C SER A 142 19.38 -10.89 -12.32
N ARG A 143 19.83 -9.72 -11.85
CA ARG A 143 21.05 -9.57 -11.03
C ARG A 143 20.75 -9.51 -9.53
N CYS A 144 19.48 -9.48 -9.15
CA CYS A 144 19.04 -9.33 -7.77
C CYS A 144 18.18 -10.53 -7.33
N THR A 145 18.38 -11.00 -6.12
CA THR A 145 17.46 -11.91 -5.44
C THR A 145 16.21 -11.12 -5.05
N ARG A 146 15.05 -11.62 -5.49
CA ARG A 146 13.77 -10.89 -5.38
C ARG A 146 13.01 -11.35 -4.15
N PHE A 147 12.52 -10.40 -3.37
CA PHE A 147 11.67 -10.64 -2.21
C PHE A 147 10.37 -9.84 -2.35
N ARG A 148 9.25 -10.57 -2.37
CA ARG A 148 7.92 -9.99 -2.48
C ARG A 148 7.34 -9.73 -1.09
N PHE A 149 7.10 -8.47 -0.77
CA PHE A 149 6.41 -8.05 0.44
C PHE A 149 4.91 -7.97 0.12
N GLY A 150 4.13 -8.92 0.64
CA GLY A 150 2.67 -8.90 0.54
C GLY A 150 2.03 -7.91 1.52
N PRO A 151 0.74 -7.56 1.35
CA PRO A 151 -0.02 -6.89 2.39
C PRO A 151 0.06 -7.65 3.72
N LEU A 152 0.10 -6.91 4.83
CA LEU A 152 0.14 -7.49 6.16
C LEU A 152 -1.21 -8.10 6.53
N SER A 153 -1.21 -9.25 7.20
CA SER A 153 -2.44 -9.81 7.76
C SER A 153 -2.86 -9.05 9.03
N PRO A 154 -4.16 -9.07 9.40
CA PRO A 154 -4.62 -8.52 10.68
C PRO A 154 -3.79 -8.99 11.87
N ASP A 155 -3.47 -10.28 11.93
CA ASP A 155 -2.68 -10.89 13.01
C ASP A 155 -1.24 -10.35 13.10
N GLN A 156 -0.69 -9.84 11.99
CA GLN A 156 0.62 -9.20 11.96
C GLN A 156 0.54 -7.71 12.35
N MET A 157 -0.57 -7.04 12.06
CA MET A 157 -0.74 -5.61 12.31
C MET A 157 -1.13 -5.32 13.76
N VAL A 158 -2.05 -6.10 14.33
CA VAL A 158 -2.63 -5.88 15.66
C VAL A 158 -1.56 -5.79 16.76
N PRO A 159 -0.57 -6.70 16.86
CA PRO A 159 0.45 -6.61 17.91
C PRO A 159 1.26 -5.30 17.85
N ARG A 160 1.51 -4.79 16.64
CA ARG A 160 2.23 -3.52 16.48
C ARG A 160 1.36 -2.34 16.87
N LEU A 161 0.08 -2.36 16.52
CA LEU A 161 -0.88 -1.33 16.90
C LEU A 161 -1.08 -1.29 18.42
N GLU A 162 -1.26 -2.45 19.06
CA GLU A 162 -1.38 -2.57 20.52
C GLU A 162 -0.16 -2.01 21.24
N HIS A 163 1.04 -2.31 20.76
CA HIS A 163 2.26 -1.73 21.31
C HIS A 163 2.24 -0.20 21.26
N VAL A 164 1.85 0.41 20.14
CA VAL A 164 1.75 1.87 20.01
C VAL A 164 0.66 2.44 20.91
N ILE A 165 -0.51 1.79 20.98
CA ILE A 165 -1.64 2.20 21.81
C ILE A 165 -1.25 2.23 23.29
N GLN A 166 -0.50 1.23 23.76
CA GLN A 166 -0.01 1.16 25.13
C GLN A 166 1.04 2.26 25.43
N GLN A 167 1.95 2.52 24.50
CA GLN A 167 3.00 3.53 24.68
C GLN A 167 2.43 4.96 24.68
N GLU A 168 1.44 5.23 23.84
CA GLU A 168 0.79 6.54 23.73
C GLU A 168 -0.44 6.68 24.66
N ASN A 169 -0.78 5.63 25.41
CA ASN A 169 -1.95 5.57 26.29
C ASN A 169 -3.26 6.01 25.61
N VAL A 170 -3.54 5.46 24.42
CA VAL A 170 -4.71 5.80 23.61
C VAL A 170 -5.89 4.90 23.97
N GLU A 171 -7.08 5.48 24.12
CA GLU A 171 -8.31 4.70 24.30
C GLU A 171 -8.83 4.17 22.96
N VAL A 172 -8.73 2.85 22.75
CA VAL A 172 -9.21 2.18 21.53
C VAL A 172 -10.17 1.05 21.89
N THR A 173 -11.32 1.04 21.21
CA THR A 173 -12.32 -0.02 21.32
C THR A 173 -12.02 -1.18 20.34
N PRO A 174 -12.50 -2.42 20.62
CA PRO A 174 -12.25 -3.56 19.72
C PRO A 174 -12.79 -3.37 18.30
N ASP A 175 -13.94 -2.73 18.15
CA ASP A 175 -14.54 -2.34 16.87
C ASP A 175 -13.73 -1.25 16.17
N GLY A 176 -13.23 -0.25 16.91
CA GLY A 176 -12.30 0.77 16.38
C GLY A 176 -11.01 0.16 15.85
N MET A 177 -10.40 -0.78 16.58
CA MET A 177 -9.22 -1.53 16.12
C MET A 177 -9.51 -2.30 14.83
N LYS A 178 -10.65 -3.01 14.78
CA LYS A 178 -11.08 -3.75 13.58
C LYS A 178 -11.30 -2.81 12.39
N ALA A 179 -11.89 -1.63 12.61
CA ALA A 179 -12.09 -0.62 11.59
C ALA A 179 -10.74 -0.11 11.04
N ILE A 180 -9.78 0.21 11.90
CA ILE A 180 -8.43 0.62 11.50
C ILE A 180 -7.78 -0.44 10.62
N VAL A 181 -7.76 -1.71 11.07
CA VAL A 181 -7.12 -2.79 10.31
C VAL A 181 -7.82 -3.02 8.96
N THR A 182 -9.15 -2.96 8.94
CA THR A 182 -9.94 -3.11 7.71
C THR A 182 -9.62 -2.01 6.70
N LEU A 183 -9.68 -0.74 7.11
CA LEU A 183 -9.43 0.41 6.25
C LEU A 183 -7.96 0.52 5.80
N SER A 184 -7.04 -0.10 6.55
CA SER A 184 -5.62 -0.05 6.23
C SER A 184 -5.20 -1.02 5.13
N SER A 185 -6.02 -2.04 4.82
CA SER A 185 -5.77 -3.02 3.74
C SER A 185 -4.36 -3.61 3.73
N GLY A 186 -3.79 -3.89 4.91
CA GLY A 186 -2.45 -4.44 5.08
C GLY A 186 -1.29 -3.43 4.99
N ASP A 187 -1.56 -2.13 4.96
CA ASP A 187 -0.56 -1.05 5.04
C ASP A 187 -0.40 -0.58 6.51
N MET A 188 0.76 -0.87 7.11
CA MET A 188 1.03 -0.49 8.49
C MET A 188 1.13 1.03 8.67
N ARG A 189 1.68 1.74 7.69
CA ARG A 189 1.82 3.21 7.76
C ARG A 189 0.44 3.86 7.78
N ARG A 190 -0.47 3.40 6.91
CA ARG A 190 -1.86 3.85 6.87
C ARG A 190 -2.55 3.57 8.20
N SER A 191 -2.37 2.38 8.79
CA SER A 191 -2.99 2.04 10.07
C SER A 191 -2.56 2.97 11.22
N LEU A 192 -1.27 3.30 11.31
CA LEU A 192 -0.76 4.23 12.31
C LEU A 192 -1.26 5.65 12.09
N ASN A 193 -1.33 6.09 10.82
CA ASN A 193 -1.87 7.41 10.49
C ASN A 193 -3.35 7.52 10.86
N ILE A 194 -4.16 6.49 10.59
CA ILE A 194 -5.58 6.47 10.97
C ILE A 194 -5.73 6.50 12.49
N LEU A 195 -4.97 5.66 13.20
CA LEU A 195 -4.96 5.62 14.67
C LEU A 195 -4.64 7.00 15.25
N GLN A 196 -3.55 7.62 14.79
CA GLN A 196 -3.10 8.92 15.25
C GLN A 196 -4.14 10.01 14.98
N SER A 197 -4.61 10.14 13.73
CA SER A 197 -5.58 11.17 13.35
C SER A 197 -6.90 11.03 14.11
N THR A 198 -7.38 9.80 14.28
CA THR A 198 -8.65 9.54 14.99
C THR A 198 -8.53 9.87 16.48
N SER A 199 -7.43 9.44 17.11
CA SER A 199 -7.18 9.74 18.53
C SER A 199 -7.01 11.24 18.76
N MET A 200 -6.29 11.95 17.90
CA MET A 200 -6.12 13.41 18.00
C MET A 200 -7.42 14.18 17.79
N ALA A 201 -8.30 13.70 16.90
CA ALA A 201 -9.55 14.40 16.57
C ALA A 201 -10.67 14.17 17.60
N TYR A 202 -10.79 12.94 18.14
CA TYR A 202 -11.95 12.54 18.95
C TYR A 202 -11.58 12.05 20.36
N GLY A 203 -10.29 11.92 20.69
CA GLY A 203 -9.78 11.34 21.93
C GLY A 203 -9.90 9.82 21.96
N LYS A 204 -11.14 9.31 21.87
CA LYS A 204 -11.45 7.88 21.89
C LYS A 204 -11.66 7.32 20.48
N VAL A 205 -11.02 6.18 20.20
CA VAL A 205 -11.06 5.52 18.89
C VAL A 205 -12.13 4.41 18.90
N THR A 206 -13.20 4.67 18.15
CA THR A 206 -14.36 3.80 17.89
C THR A 206 -14.55 3.57 16.39
N GLU A 207 -15.32 2.56 16.00
CA GLU A 207 -15.64 2.32 14.58
C GLU A 207 -16.15 3.60 13.89
N ASP A 208 -17.13 4.27 14.49
CA ASP A 208 -17.73 5.49 13.94
C ASP A 208 -16.72 6.63 13.76
N THR A 209 -15.89 6.89 14.78
CA THR A 209 -14.86 7.95 14.70
C THR A 209 -13.80 7.64 13.66
N VAL A 210 -13.46 6.36 13.44
CA VAL A 210 -12.46 5.94 12.45
C VAL A 210 -12.97 6.17 11.03
N TYR A 211 -14.19 5.72 10.73
CA TYR A 211 -14.82 5.93 9.42
C TYR A 211 -15.05 7.42 9.14
N THR A 212 -15.54 8.16 10.13
CA THR A 212 -15.75 9.61 10.02
C THR A 212 -14.44 10.37 9.81
N CYS A 213 -13.37 10.02 10.56
CA CYS A 213 -12.05 10.65 10.40
C CYS A 213 -11.42 10.39 9.03
N THR A 214 -11.69 9.22 8.44
CA THR A 214 -11.13 8.83 7.14
C THR A 214 -12.00 9.26 5.95
N GLY A 215 -13.17 9.84 6.20
CA GLY A 215 -14.13 10.22 5.17
C GLY A 215 -14.72 9.01 4.43
N GLN A 216 -14.65 7.82 5.03
CA GLN A 216 -15.13 6.58 4.44
C GLN A 216 -16.59 6.33 4.86
N PRO A 217 -17.43 5.80 3.97
CA PRO A 217 -18.84 5.56 4.27
C PRO A 217 -18.99 4.47 5.35
N LEU A 218 -19.94 4.68 6.27
CA LEU A 218 -20.30 3.65 7.25
C LEU A 218 -21.03 2.50 6.57
N ARG A 219 -20.99 1.31 7.18
CA ARG A 219 -21.75 0.15 6.68
C ARG A 219 -23.25 0.42 6.57
N SER A 220 -23.81 1.18 7.52
CA SER A 220 -25.21 1.60 7.48
C SER A 220 -25.50 2.53 6.30
N ASP A 221 -24.56 3.41 5.95
CA ASP A 221 -24.71 4.32 4.82
C ASP A 221 -24.77 3.54 3.50
N ILE A 222 -23.85 2.59 3.32
CA ILE A 222 -23.81 1.75 2.11
C ILE A 222 -25.05 0.85 2.02
N ALA A 223 -25.51 0.30 3.14
CA ALA A 223 -26.75 -0.48 3.17
C ALA A 223 -27.97 0.36 2.75
N ASN A 224 -28.07 1.60 3.22
CA ASN A 224 -29.11 2.54 2.81
C ASN A 224 -29.01 2.88 1.31
N ILE A 225 -27.81 3.15 0.80
CA ILE A 225 -27.58 3.43 -0.64
C ILE A 225 -28.05 2.24 -1.49
N LEU A 226 -27.73 1.02 -1.08
CA LEU A 226 -28.13 -0.18 -1.80
C LEU A 226 -29.66 -0.37 -1.77
N ASP A 227 -30.30 -0.18 -0.60
CA ASP A 227 -31.75 -0.20 -0.47
C ASP A 227 -32.43 0.83 -1.38
N TRP A 228 -31.93 2.06 -1.41
CA TRP A 228 -32.48 3.11 -2.27
C TRP A 228 -32.35 2.78 -3.75
N CYS A 229 -31.18 2.28 -4.16
CA CYS A 229 -30.94 1.86 -5.53
C CYS A 229 -31.84 0.70 -5.99
N LEU A 230 -32.16 -0.25 -5.10
CA LEU A 230 -32.98 -1.42 -5.45
C LEU A 230 -34.49 -1.13 -5.34
N ASN A 231 -34.91 -0.36 -4.34
CA ASN A 231 -36.32 -0.28 -3.95
C ASN A 231 -37.00 1.08 -4.25
N LYS A 232 -36.25 2.14 -4.60
CA LYS A 232 -36.82 3.48 -4.87
C LYS A 232 -36.83 3.81 -6.37
N ASP A 233 -37.57 4.85 -6.74
CA ASP A 233 -37.51 5.45 -8.07
C ASP A 233 -36.22 6.27 -8.26
N PHE A 234 -35.94 6.68 -9.50
CA PHE A 234 -34.65 7.27 -9.88
C PHE A 234 -34.39 8.57 -9.13
N ASN A 235 -35.40 9.44 -9.10
CA ASN A 235 -35.26 10.78 -8.55
C ASN A 235 -35.07 10.70 -7.03
N THR A 236 -35.82 9.83 -6.36
CA THR A 236 -35.69 9.61 -4.92
C THR A 236 -34.33 9.03 -4.56
N ALA A 237 -33.91 7.95 -5.22
CA ALA A 237 -32.62 7.32 -4.95
C ALA A 237 -31.46 8.29 -5.20
N TYR A 238 -31.45 8.96 -6.35
CA TYR A 238 -30.42 9.94 -6.68
C TYR A 238 -30.34 11.07 -5.65
N SER A 239 -31.48 11.64 -5.26
CA SER A 239 -31.52 12.78 -4.34
C SER A 239 -31.05 12.37 -2.93
N GLN A 240 -31.44 11.20 -2.44
CA GLN A 240 -31.02 10.68 -1.14
C GLN A 240 -29.51 10.39 -1.10
N ILE A 241 -28.97 9.75 -2.14
CA ILE A 241 -27.53 9.48 -2.23
C ILE A 241 -26.75 10.80 -2.33
N LEU A 242 -27.21 11.76 -3.14
CA LEU A 242 -26.57 13.06 -3.28
C LEU A 242 -26.57 13.85 -1.96
N GLN A 243 -27.68 13.82 -1.22
CA GLN A 243 -27.78 14.47 0.08
C GLN A 243 -26.83 13.82 1.09
N LEU A 244 -26.82 12.48 1.17
CA LEU A 244 -25.92 11.75 2.07
C LEU A 244 -24.45 12.05 1.78
N LYS A 245 -24.06 12.03 0.50
CA LYS A 245 -22.71 12.40 0.06
C LYS A 245 -22.34 13.83 0.45
N THR A 246 -23.27 14.77 0.27
CA THR A 246 -23.04 16.18 0.57
C THR A 246 -22.90 16.42 2.07
N LEU A 247 -23.75 15.78 2.88
CA LEU A 247 -23.75 15.93 4.34
C LEU A 247 -22.50 15.29 4.99
N LYS A 248 -22.07 14.14 4.50
CA LYS A 248 -20.96 13.36 5.07
C LYS A 248 -19.63 13.51 4.32
N GLY A 249 -19.59 14.29 3.24
CA GLY A 249 -18.38 14.50 2.43
C GLY A 249 -17.87 13.23 1.73
N LEU A 250 -18.76 12.30 1.37
CA LEU A 250 -18.38 11.01 0.80
C LEU A 250 -18.11 11.11 -0.71
N ALA A 251 -16.98 10.53 -1.16
CA ALA A 251 -16.70 10.42 -2.59
C ALA A 251 -17.50 9.26 -3.22
N LEU A 252 -17.93 9.43 -4.48
CA LEU A 252 -18.60 8.35 -5.21
C LEU A 252 -17.72 7.12 -5.37
N HIS A 253 -16.41 7.31 -5.49
CA HIS A 253 -15.46 6.21 -5.61
C HIS A 253 -15.52 5.27 -4.40
N ASP A 254 -15.48 5.82 -3.17
CA ASP A 254 -15.55 5.03 -1.94
C ASP A 254 -16.89 4.28 -1.83
N ILE A 255 -17.99 4.94 -2.21
CA ILE A 255 -19.32 4.30 -2.27
C ILE A 255 -19.32 3.12 -3.25
N LEU A 256 -18.77 3.30 -4.45
CA LEU A 256 -18.72 2.23 -5.46
C LEU A 256 -17.91 1.03 -4.98
N THR A 257 -16.76 1.26 -4.35
CA THR A 257 -15.92 0.19 -3.79
C THR A 257 -16.67 -0.61 -2.74
N GLU A 258 -17.36 0.04 -1.81
CA GLU A 258 -18.12 -0.67 -0.77
C GLU A 258 -19.40 -1.34 -1.29
N VAL A 259 -20.10 -0.69 -2.23
CA VAL A 259 -21.26 -1.28 -2.91
C VAL A 259 -20.86 -2.56 -3.66
N HIS A 260 -19.72 -2.56 -4.33
CA HIS A 260 -19.19 -3.76 -4.99
C HIS A 260 -19.04 -4.94 -4.03
N LEU A 261 -18.55 -4.70 -2.81
CA LEU A 261 -18.41 -5.75 -1.78
C LEU A 261 -19.75 -6.31 -1.32
N LEU A 262 -20.79 -5.46 -1.22
CA LEU A 262 -22.13 -5.90 -0.84
C LEU A 262 -22.86 -6.63 -1.97
N ILE A 263 -22.64 -6.27 -3.23
CA ILE A 263 -23.28 -6.94 -4.38
C ILE A 263 -22.97 -8.45 -4.39
N HIS A 264 -21.77 -8.85 -4.01
CA HIS A 264 -21.41 -10.28 -3.92
C HIS A 264 -22.16 -11.04 -2.82
N ARG A 265 -22.76 -10.33 -1.85
CA ARG A 265 -23.54 -10.92 -0.75
C ARG A 265 -25.04 -10.96 -1.05
N VAL A 266 -25.50 -10.17 -2.02
CA VAL A 266 -26.90 -10.18 -2.46
C VAL A 266 -27.10 -11.31 -3.47
N ASP A 267 -28.19 -12.05 -3.32
CA ASP A 267 -28.52 -13.14 -4.22
C ASP A 267 -29.15 -12.62 -5.53
N PHE A 268 -28.27 -12.19 -6.43
CA PHE A 268 -28.64 -11.82 -7.80
C PHE A 268 -28.52 -13.00 -8.76
N PRO A 269 -29.44 -13.16 -9.73
CA PRO A 269 -29.26 -14.07 -10.85
C PRO A 269 -27.92 -13.79 -11.57
N PRO A 270 -27.20 -14.82 -12.07
CA PRO A 270 -25.87 -14.64 -12.64
C PRO A 270 -25.78 -13.60 -13.78
N ALA A 271 -26.76 -13.60 -14.71
CA ALA A 271 -26.78 -12.68 -15.84
C ALA A 271 -26.87 -11.21 -15.36
N ILE A 272 -27.81 -10.94 -14.47
CA ILE A 272 -28.02 -9.66 -13.81
C ILE A 272 -26.78 -9.20 -13.05
N ARG A 273 -26.15 -10.10 -12.28
CA ARG A 273 -24.92 -9.79 -11.54
C ARG A 273 -23.78 -9.39 -12.47
N ILE A 274 -23.59 -10.12 -13.57
CA ILE A 274 -22.58 -9.81 -14.58
C ILE A 274 -22.84 -8.43 -15.19
N THR A 275 -24.08 -8.15 -15.60
CA THR A 275 -24.43 -6.84 -16.18
C THR A 275 -24.19 -5.69 -15.21
N LEU A 276 -24.56 -5.85 -13.94
CA LEU A 276 -24.33 -4.83 -12.91
C LEU A 276 -22.84 -4.59 -12.69
N LEU A 277 -22.04 -5.66 -12.54
CA LEU A 277 -20.59 -5.57 -12.34
C LEU A 277 -19.90 -4.87 -13.51
N THR A 278 -20.27 -5.19 -14.75
CA THR A 278 -19.73 -4.51 -15.95
C THR A 278 -20.04 -3.01 -15.92
N LYS A 279 -21.27 -2.61 -15.59
CA LYS A 279 -21.65 -1.19 -15.52
C LYS A 279 -20.90 -0.45 -14.41
N LEU A 280 -20.71 -1.07 -13.24
CA LEU A 280 -19.97 -0.47 -12.13
C LEU A 280 -18.48 -0.32 -12.46
N ALA A 281 -17.87 -1.31 -13.13
CA ALA A 281 -16.50 -1.22 -13.59
C ALA A 281 -16.29 -0.06 -14.59
N ASP A 282 -17.22 0.13 -15.54
CA ASP A 282 -17.18 1.27 -16.46
C ASP A 282 -17.26 2.62 -15.74
N ILE A 283 -18.10 2.71 -14.70
CA ILE A 283 -18.26 3.93 -13.89
C ILE A 283 -16.97 4.20 -13.10
N GLU A 284 -16.39 3.19 -12.47
CA GLU A 284 -15.12 3.32 -11.74
C GLU A 284 -13.99 3.79 -12.67
N HIS A 285 -13.88 3.20 -13.87
CA HIS A 285 -12.89 3.62 -14.87
C HIS A 285 -13.07 5.08 -15.30
N ARG A 286 -14.32 5.52 -15.52
CA ARG A 286 -14.62 6.92 -15.85
C ARG A 286 -14.29 7.86 -14.71
N LEU A 287 -14.56 7.48 -13.46
CA LEU A 287 -14.21 8.30 -12.30
C LEU A 287 -12.70 8.48 -12.17
N ALA A 288 -11.92 7.42 -12.40
CA ALA A 288 -10.46 7.48 -12.39
C ALA A 288 -9.88 8.42 -13.47
N SER A 289 -10.63 8.68 -14.55
CA SER A 289 -10.22 9.55 -15.66
C SER A 289 -10.59 11.03 -15.50
N GLY A 290 -11.13 11.45 -14.34
CA GLY A 290 -11.47 12.85 -14.04
C GLY A 290 -12.80 13.32 -14.64
N THR A 291 -13.84 12.48 -14.56
CA THR A 291 -15.17 12.80 -15.10
C THR A 291 -16.09 13.53 -14.10
N ASN A 292 -17.24 14.00 -14.60
CA ASN A 292 -18.24 14.66 -13.76
C ASN A 292 -18.94 13.67 -12.83
N GLU A 293 -18.73 13.82 -11.53
CA GLU A 293 -19.23 12.93 -10.49
C GLU A 293 -20.77 12.86 -10.43
N LYS A 294 -21.48 13.96 -10.74
CA LYS A 294 -22.96 13.96 -10.76
C LYS A 294 -23.49 13.04 -11.86
N ILE A 295 -22.87 13.08 -13.04
CA ILE A 295 -23.23 12.22 -14.17
C ILE A 295 -22.94 10.76 -13.82
N GLN A 296 -21.80 10.47 -13.19
CA GLN A 296 -21.45 9.11 -12.77
C GLN A 296 -22.38 8.60 -11.66
N LEU A 297 -22.81 9.45 -10.73
CA LEU A 297 -23.82 9.09 -9.73
C LEU A 297 -25.15 8.72 -10.39
N SER A 298 -25.62 9.53 -11.34
CA SER A 298 -26.81 9.22 -12.14
C SER A 298 -26.65 7.89 -12.89
N SER A 299 -25.47 7.64 -13.46
CA SER A 299 -25.16 6.38 -14.14
C SER A 299 -25.19 5.18 -13.19
N MET A 300 -24.73 5.34 -11.95
CA MET A 300 -24.80 4.29 -10.93
C MET A 300 -26.25 3.94 -10.61
N VAL A 301 -27.09 4.94 -10.28
CA VAL A 301 -28.52 4.71 -9.98
C VAL A 301 -29.23 4.08 -11.17
N ALA A 302 -28.97 4.57 -12.39
CA ALA A 302 -29.53 4.01 -13.62
C ALA A 302 -29.11 2.55 -13.86
N ALA A 303 -27.88 2.17 -13.49
CA ALA A 303 -27.41 0.80 -13.62
C ALA A 303 -28.22 -0.17 -12.75
N PHE A 304 -28.52 0.21 -11.50
CA PHE A 304 -29.36 -0.59 -10.61
C PHE A 304 -30.80 -0.70 -11.10
N GLN A 305 -31.35 0.38 -11.67
CA GLN A 305 -32.72 0.34 -12.21
C GLN A 305 -32.85 -0.52 -13.45
N ALA A 306 -31.92 -0.40 -14.39
CA ALA A 306 -31.90 -1.25 -15.57
C ALA A 306 -31.86 -2.74 -15.20
N VAL A 307 -31.11 -3.07 -14.13
CA VAL A 307 -31.04 -4.43 -13.60
C VAL A 307 -32.35 -4.85 -12.94
N ARG A 308 -33.01 -3.97 -12.19
CA ARG A 308 -34.35 -4.25 -11.61
C ARG A 308 -35.38 -4.57 -12.70
N ASP A 309 -35.38 -3.79 -13.77
CA ASP A 309 -36.33 -3.99 -14.87
C ASP A 309 -36.08 -5.33 -15.58
N LEU A 310 -34.82 -5.76 -15.69
CA LEU A 310 -34.46 -7.08 -16.20
C LEU A 310 -34.96 -8.21 -15.28
N VAL A 311 -34.80 -8.08 -13.96
CA VAL A 311 -35.33 -9.06 -12.97
C VAL A 311 -36.84 -9.21 -13.10
N VAL A 312 -37.56 -8.08 -13.20
CA VAL A 312 -39.03 -8.10 -13.35
C VAL A 312 -39.43 -8.77 -14.67
N SER A 313 -38.70 -8.49 -15.77
CA SER A 313 -38.97 -9.10 -17.07
C SER A 313 -38.67 -10.61 -17.15
N GLU A 314 -37.70 -11.11 -16.37
CA GLU A 314 -37.42 -12.55 -16.27
C GLU A 314 -38.43 -13.29 -15.37
N ALA A 315 -39.12 -12.58 -14.48
CA ALA A 315 -40.10 -13.13 -13.55
C ALA A 315 -41.54 -13.12 -14.09
N SER A 316 -41.81 -12.36 -15.16
CA SER A 316 -43.10 -12.23 -15.85
C SER A 316 -43.20 -13.13 -17.08
#